data_AF-A0A1C3NKE8-F1
#
_entry.id   AF-A0A1C3NKE8-F1
#
_cell.length_a   1.000
_cell.length_b   1.000
_cell.length_c   1.000
_cell.angle_alpha   90.00
_cell.angle_beta   90.00
_cell.angle_gamma   90.00
#
_symmetry.space_group_name_H-M   'P 1'
#
loop_
_entity.id
_entity.type
_entity.pdbx_description
1 polymer ?
#
loop_
_entity_poly.entity_id
_entity_poly.type
_entity_poly.pdbx_seq_one_letter_code
_entity_poly.pdbx_strand_id
1 'polypeptide(L)' 'MPLCVDHFRYFAGAIRAQEGGISEIDSDTVAYHFHEPLGVVGQIIPWHFPLLMACSKLAPALAAGNRVVMKPAE' A
#
# COMPACT_ATOMS: atom_id res chain seq x y z
N MET A 1 -15.31 9.85 -10.17
CA MET A 1 -15.35 8.40 -9.87
C MET A 1 -14.30 7.57 -10.61
N PRO A 2 -14.05 7.73 -11.93
CA PRO A 2 -13.08 6.89 -12.65
C PRO A 2 -11.69 6.85 -11.99
N LEU A 3 -11.15 8.02 -11.63
CA LEU A 3 -9.84 8.15 -10.97
C LEU A 3 -9.72 7.40 -9.63
N CYS A 4 -10.81 7.29 -8.87
CA CYS A 4 -10.84 6.52 -7.62
C CYS A 4 -10.76 5.02 -7.91
N VAL A 5 -11.53 4.55 -8.90
CA VAL A 5 -11.53 3.15 -9.33
C VAL A 5 -10.17 2.76 -9.90
N ASP A 6 -9.55 3.66 -10.66
CA ASP A 6 -8.24 3.42 -11.26
C ASP A 6 -7.15 3.25 -10.21
N HIS A 7 -7.21 3.95 -9.07
CA HIS A 7 -6.29 3.71 -7.95
C HIS A 7 -6.38 2.26 -7.45
N PHE A 8 -7.59 1.76 -7.21
CA PHE A 8 -7.75 0.37 -6.75
C PHE A 8 -7.31 -0.64 -7.80
N ARG A 9 -7.64 -0.41 -9.08
CA ARG A 9 -7.20 -1.29 -10.17
C ARG A 9 -5.69 -1.31 -10.31
N TYR A 10 -5.05 -0.15 -10.22
CA TYR A 10 -3.60 -0.01 -10.29
C TYR A 10 -2.93 -0.76 -9.15
N PHE A 11 -3.31 -0.49 -7.90
CA PHE A 11 -2.68 -1.13 -6.74
C PHE A 11 -3.00 -2.63 -6.61
N ALA A 12 -4.15 -3.08 -7.11
CA ALA A 12 -4.45 -4.50 -7.26
C ALA A 12 -3.51 -5.20 -8.28
N GLY A 13 -3.10 -4.49 -9.33
CA GLY A 13 -2.05 -4.97 -10.24
C GLY A 13 -0.67 -4.92 -9.59
N ALA A 14 -0.32 -3.81 -8.93
CA ALA A 14 0.99 -3.58 -8.34
C ALA A 14 1.37 -4.66 -7.32
N ILE A 15 0.44 -5.05 -6.42
CA ILE A 15 0.74 -6.10 -5.43
C ILE A 15 1.01 -7.47 -6.06
N ARG A 16 0.38 -7.79 -7.20
CA ARG A 16 0.64 -9.05 -7.90
C ARG A 16 1.98 -9.07 -8.63
N ALA A 17 2.52 -7.89 -8.93
CA ALA A 17 3.83 -7.72 -9.53
C ALA A 17 4.93 -7.43 -8.50
N GLN A 18 4.59 -7.36 -7.21
CA GLN A 18 5.57 -7.10 -6.16
C GLN A 18 6.39 -8.35 -5.89
N GLU A 19 7.70 -8.23 -6.06
CA GLU A 19 8.67 -9.30 -5.82
C GLU A 19 9.57 -8.96 -4.62
N GLY A 20 10.06 -10.00 -3.95
CA GLY A 20 11.07 -9.88 -2.91
C GLY A 20 12.46 -9.65 -3.49
N GLY A 21 13.39 -9.19 -2.66
CA GLY A 21 14.80 -9.06 -3.03
C GLY A 21 15.63 -10.20 -2.46
N ILE A 22 16.64 -10.64 -3.20
CA ILE A 22 17.68 -11.56 -2.71
C ILE A 22 19.02 -10.88 -2.92
N SER A 23 19.86 -10.86 -1.89
CA SER A 23 21.24 -10.36 -2.00
C SER A 23 22.19 -11.42 -1.46
N GLU A 24 23.19 -11.79 -2.26
CA GLU A 24 24.33 -12.56 -1.76
C GLU A 24 25.21 -11.63 -0.92
N ILE A 25 25.50 -12.04 0.32
CA ILE A 25 26.40 -11.31 1.22
C ILE A 25 27.81 -11.88 1.08
N ASP A 26 27.93 -13.20 1.11
CA ASP A 26 29.17 -13.94 0.94
C ASP A 26 28.90 -15.35 0.37
N SER A 27 29.94 -16.19 0.26
CA SER A 27 29.86 -17.53 -0.33
C SER A 27 28.91 -18.50 0.36
N ASP A 28 28.61 -18.28 1.65
CA ASP A 28 27.78 -19.17 2.46
C ASP A 28 26.51 -18.47 2.99
N THR A 29 26.33 -17.17 2.69
CA THR A 29 25.26 -16.35 3.26
C THR A 29 24.47 -15.59 2.20
N VAL A 30 23.15 -15.86 2.17
CA VAL A 30 22.18 -15.16 1.34
C VAL A 30 21.18 -14.43 2.22
N ALA A 31 20.98 -13.13 1.94
CA ALA A 31 19.96 -12.31 2.58
C ALA A 31 18.68 -12.30 1.74
N TYR A 32 17.57 -12.69 2.38
CA TYR A 32 16.23 -12.56 1.82
C TYR A 32 15.56 -11.30 2.38
N HIS A 33 15.04 -10.47 1.48
CA HIS A 33 14.32 -9.25 1.83
C HIS A 33 12.82 -9.43 1.58
N PHE A 34 12.06 -9.58 2.67
CA PHE A 34 10.61 -9.68 2.65
C PHE A 34 9.97 -8.34 3.01
N HIS A 35 8.88 -8.01 2.32
CA HIS A 35 8.07 -6.83 2.62
C HIS A 35 6.86 -7.25 3.44
N GLU A 36 6.91 -6.97 4.74
CA GLU A 36 5.81 -7.28 5.67
C GLU A 36 4.90 -6.06 5.89
N PRO A 37 3.59 -6.27 6.15
CA PRO A 37 2.69 -5.18 6.50
C PRO A 37 3.10 -4.53 7.83
N LEU A 38 2.87 -3.23 7.94
CA LEU A 38 3.06 -2.47 9.18
C LEU A 38 2.02 -2.82 10.25
N GLY A 39 0.89 -3.43 9.86
CA GLY A 39 -0.20 -3.81 10.74
C GLY A 39 -1.38 -2.85 10.64
N VAL A 40 -1.67 -2.09 11.69
CA VAL A 40 -2.79 -1.12 11.72
C VAL A 40 -2.26 0.28 11.46
N VAL A 41 -2.80 0.96 10.44
CA VAL A 41 -2.40 2.33 10.08
C VAL A 41 -3.55 3.31 10.20
N GLY A 42 -3.28 4.47 10.79
CA GLY A 42 -4.20 5.60 10.89
C GLY A 42 -4.09 6.51 9.65
N GLN A 43 -5.21 6.84 9.01
CA GLN A 43 -5.24 7.72 7.85
C GLN A 43 -6.14 8.93 8.07
N ILE A 44 -5.57 10.14 7.97
CA ILE A 44 -6.31 11.41 8.01
C ILE A 44 -6.46 11.93 6.57
N ILE A 45 -7.70 12.25 6.20
CA ILE A 45 -8.07 12.67 4.85
C ILE A 45 -8.40 14.17 4.83
N PRO A 46 -7.81 14.95 3.90
CA PRO A 46 -8.08 16.37 3.80
C PRO A 46 -9.37 16.66 2.99
N TRP A 47 -9.87 17.90 3.10
CA TRP A 47 -11.20 18.31 2.62
C TRP A 47 -11.29 18.67 1.14
N HIS A 48 -10.20 18.93 0.44
CA HIS A 48 -10.25 19.44 -0.95
C HIS A 48 -10.78 18.41 -1.95
N PHE A 49 -10.37 17.14 -1.82
CA PHE A 49 -10.86 16.03 -2.64
C PHE A 49 -11.06 14.77 -1.78
N PRO A 50 -12.05 14.76 -0.87
CA PRO A 50 -12.11 13.78 0.22
C PRO A 50 -12.09 12.34 -0.29
N LEU A 51 -12.94 12.03 -1.27
CA LEU A 51 -13.04 10.68 -1.81
C LEU A 51 -11.77 10.25 -2.56
N LEU A 52 -11.24 11.11 -3.42
CA LEU A 52 -10.03 10.79 -4.18
C LEU A 52 -8.83 10.59 -3.25
N MET A 53 -8.65 11.48 -2.27
CA MET A 53 -7.57 11.39 -1.28
C MET A 53 -7.71 10.16 -0.37
N ALA A 54 -8.94 9.80 0.01
CA ALA A 54 -9.21 8.55 0.72
C ALA A 54 -8.79 7.33 -0.11
N CYS A 55 -9.19 7.26 -1.38
CA CYS A 55 -8.82 6.16 -2.28
C CYS A 55 -7.31 6.08 -2.50
N SER A 56 -6.63 7.22 -2.70
CA SER A 56 -5.19 7.27 -2.90
C SER A 56 -4.36 6.77 -1.72
N LYS A 57 -4.89 6.86 -0.49
CA LYS A 57 -4.23 6.31 0.71
C LYS A 57 -4.69 4.89 1.03
N LEU A 58 -5.97 4.57 0.82
CA LEU A 58 -6.54 3.28 1.17
C LEU A 58 -6.04 2.17 0.24
N ALA A 59 -5.99 2.43 -1.07
CA ALA A 59 -5.58 1.45 -2.07
C ALA A 59 -4.15 0.89 -1.82
N PRO A 60 -3.10 1.70 -1.65
CA PRO A 60 -1.76 1.18 -1.34
C PRO A 60 -1.67 0.53 0.04
N ALA A 61 -2.38 1.04 1.04
CA ALA A 61 -2.33 0.46 2.39
C ALA A 61 -2.90 -0.96 2.42
N LEU A 62 -4.03 -1.19 1.75
CA LEU A 62 -4.63 -2.53 1.60
C LEU A 62 -3.75 -3.44 0.73
N ALA A 63 -3.19 -2.91 -0.37
CA ALA A 63 -2.29 -3.67 -1.23
C ALA A 63 -1.06 -4.18 -0.46
N ALA A 64 -0.49 -3.35 0.41
CA ALA A 64 0.61 -3.73 1.30
C ALA A 64 0.18 -4.61 2.50
N GLY A 65 -1.08 -5.05 2.59
CA GLY A 65 -1.57 -5.97 3.62
C GLY A 65 -1.94 -5.32 4.96
N ASN A 66 -2.11 -4.00 5.02
CA ASN A 66 -2.42 -3.28 6.27
C ASN A 66 -3.92 -3.24 6.56
N ARG A 67 -4.27 -3.14 7.85
CA ARG A 67 -5.59 -2.73 8.33
C ARG A 67 -5.62 -1.22 8.48
N VAL A 68 -6.74 -0.57 8.14
CA VAL A 68 -6.85 0.89 8.13
C VAL A 68 -7.92 1.38 9.11
N VAL A 69 -7.56 2.37 9.92
CA VAL A 69 -8.50 3.22 10.66
C VAL A 69 -8.44 4.61 10.02
N MET A 70 -9.57 5.11 9.53
CA MET A 70 -9.59 6.35 8.74
C MET A 70 -10.43 7.43 9.41
N LYS A 71 -9.86 8.64 9.55
CA LYS A 71 -10.60 9.87 9.85
C LYS A 71 -10.88 10.61 8.53
N PRO A 72 -12.13 10.58 8.03
CA PRO A 72 -12.50 11.25 6.78
C PRO A 72 -12.43 12.77 6.94
N ALA A 73 -12.67 13.50 5.84
CA ALA A 73 -12.80 14.94 5.90
C ALA A 73 -14.15 15.36 6.49
N GLU A 74 -14.29 15.19 7.80
CA GLU A 74 -15.31 15.74 8.69
C GLU A 74 -14.79 15.61 10.14
#